data_AF-A0A4R6PV31-F1
#
_entry.id   AF-A0A4R6PV31-F1
#
_cell.length_a   1.000
_cell.length_b   1.000
_cell.length_c   1.000
_cell.angle_alpha   90.00
_cell.angle_beta   90.00
_cell.angle_gamma   90.00
#
_symmetry.space_group_name_H-M   'P 1'
#
loop_
_entity.id
_entity.type
_entity.pdbx_description
1 polymer ?
#
loop_
_entity_poly.entity_id
_entity_poly.type
_entity_poly.pdbx_seq_one_letter_code
_entity_poly.pdbx_strand_id
1 'polypeptide(L)'
;MEHFLLSVHVLAGIVFVGGSAVATSLFPRYAPIAAPEPDSVRSRSVAVAMHRITGNYAKLAIIVPVVGIILATIQGRMNEIWITSAMITTAIAGGLLAVQIHPMQRQALVEPDDGKRLRMLSMLAGIYNLLWTAVVVLMIVRPGG
;
A
#
# COMPACT_ATOMS: atom_id res chain seq x y z
N MET A 1 9.04 -16.79 -21.13
CA MET A 1 8.63 -15.40 -20.89
C MET A 1 7.66 -15.28 -19.71
N GLU A 2 6.63 -16.13 -19.63
CA GLU A 2 5.64 -16.10 -18.54
C GLU A 2 6.23 -16.20 -17.14
N HIS A 3 7.15 -17.15 -16.89
CA HIS A 3 7.79 -17.29 -15.58
C HIS A 3 8.56 -16.03 -15.18
N PHE A 4 9.22 -15.36 -16.12
CA PHE A 4 9.91 -14.11 -15.86
C PHE A 4 8.93 -13.00 -15.47
N LEU A 5 7.85 -12.82 -16.24
CA LEU A 5 6.80 -11.85 -15.92
C LEU A 5 6.14 -12.14 -14.57
N LEU A 6 5.86 -13.42 -14.27
CA LEU A 6 5.30 -13.84 -13.00
C LEU A 6 6.26 -13.54 -11.84
N SER A 7 7.55 -13.82 -12.00
CA SER A 7 8.57 -13.45 -11.01
C SER A 7 8.61 -11.94 -10.78
N VAL A 8 8.62 -11.13 -11.85
CA VAL A 8 8.58 -9.67 -11.73
C VAL A 8 7.33 -9.20 -11.00
N HIS A 9 6.15 -9.73 -11.36
CA HIS A 9 4.87 -9.37 -10.73
C HIS A 9 4.88 -9.65 -9.22
N VAL A 10 5.26 -10.88 -8.84
CA VAL A 10 5.27 -11.32 -7.44
C VAL A 10 6.32 -10.55 -6.63
N LEU A 11 7.55 -10.39 -7.16
CA LEU A 11 8.61 -9.65 -6.49
C LEU A 11 8.24 -8.18 -6.31
N ALA A 12 7.66 -7.54 -7.33
CA ALA A 12 7.17 -6.17 -7.21
C ALA A 12 6.08 -6.05 -6.13
N GLY A 13 5.18 -7.03 -6.04
CA GLY A 13 4.17 -7.11 -4.99
C GLY A 13 4.79 -7.17 -3.60
N ILE A 14 5.71 -8.11 -3.39
CA ILE A 14 6.35 -8.33 -2.09
C ILE A 14 7.16 -7.09 -1.68
N VAL A 15 8.01 -6.56 -2.56
CA VAL A 15 8.96 -5.50 -2.21
C VAL A 15 8.27 -4.14 -2.12
N PHE A 16 7.51 -3.75 -3.15
CA PHE A 16 6.95 -2.40 -3.23
C PHE A 16 5.63 -2.27 -2.45
N VAL A 17 4.72 -3.24 -2.57
CA VAL A 17 3.47 -3.20 -1.80
C VAL A 17 3.74 -3.53 -0.34
N GLY A 18 4.57 -4.54 -0.05
CA GLY A 18 4.99 -4.86 1.32
C GLY A 18 5.74 -3.72 2.01
N GLY A 19 6.70 -3.08 1.33
CA GLY A 19 7.42 -1.93 1.91
C GLY A 19 6.52 -0.72 2.17
N SER A 20 5.57 -0.42 1.28
CA SER A 20 4.60 0.65 1.51
C SER A 20 3.62 0.31 2.63
N ALA A 21 3.18 -0.95 2.77
CA ALA A 21 2.35 -1.43 3.88
C ALA A 21 3.03 -1.23 5.24
N VAL A 22 4.30 -1.60 5.36
CA VAL A 22 5.07 -1.38 6.60
C VAL A 22 5.19 0.11 6.89
N ALA A 23 5.56 0.92 5.89
CA ALA A 23 5.76 2.35 6.08
C ALA A 23 4.48 3.10 6.49
N THR A 24 3.34 2.79 5.86
CA THR A 24 2.04 3.39 6.24
C THR A 24 1.61 2.97 7.64
N SER A 25 1.89 1.73 8.05
CA SER A 25 1.53 1.21 9.38
C SER A 25 2.38 1.81 10.50
N LEU A 26 3.67 2.06 10.25
CA LEU A 26 4.59 2.61 11.24
C LEU A 26 4.53 4.14 11.33
N PHE A 27 4.15 4.84 10.26
CA PHE A 27 4.12 6.30 10.22
C PHE A 27 3.40 6.94 11.43
N PRO A 28 2.17 6.53 11.81
CA PRO A 28 1.42 7.16 12.91
C PRO A 28 2.13 7.08 14.27
N ARG A 29 2.96 6.06 14.48
CA ARG A 29 3.72 5.86 15.73
C ARG A 29 4.82 6.91 15.90
N TYR A 30 5.47 7.29 14.80
CA TYR A 30 6.64 8.19 14.84
C TYR A 30 6.31 9.63 14.44
N ALA A 31 5.19 9.88 13.75
CA ALA A 31 4.80 11.22 13.33
C ALA A 31 4.63 12.18 14.52
N PRO A 32 4.98 13.47 14.38
CA PRO A 32 4.81 14.46 15.45
C PRO A 32 3.32 14.73 15.75
N ILE A 33 3.04 15.21 16.97
CA ILE A 33 1.75 15.74 17.42
C ILE A 33 1.97 17.10 18.09
N ALA A 34 0.91 17.90 18.27
CA ALA A 34 1.02 19.27 18.81
C ALA A 34 1.56 19.33 20.25
N ALA A 35 1.11 18.42 21.12
CA ALA A 35 1.54 18.33 22.52
C ALA A 35 2.07 16.91 22.83
N PRO A 36 3.34 16.62 22.51
CA PRO A 36 3.93 15.32 22.81
C PRO A 36 4.23 15.18 24.31
N GLU A 37 4.07 13.97 24.84
CA GLU A 37 4.56 13.62 26.17
C GLU A 37 6.10 13.70 26.23
N PRO A 38 6.70 14.03 27.39
CA PRO A 38 8.15 14.21 27.53
C PRO A 38 8.99 13.03 27.01
N ASP A 39 8.50 11.80 27.21
CA ASP A 39 9.21 10.57 26.83
C ASP A 39 8.68 9.93 25.53
N SER A 40 8.04 10.72 24.66
CA SER A 40 7.47 10.17 23.43
C SER A 40 8.55 9.67 22.46
N VAL A 41 8.36 8.46 21.91
CA VAL A 41 9.22 7.88 20.87
C VAL A 41 9.05 8.53 19.49
N ARG A 42 8.34 9.66 19.40
CA ARG A 42 8.01 10.33 18.13
C ARG A 42 9.25 11.00 17.56
N SER A 43 9.45 10.84 16.25
CA SER A 43 10.60 11.40 15.53
C SER A 43 10.17 11.84 14.14
N ARG A 44 10.26 13.15 13.89
CA ARG A 44 9.92 13.75 12.60
C ARG A 44 10.77 13.19 11.46
N SER A 45 12.06 12.93 11.70
CA SER A 45 12.96 12.39 10.67
C SER A 45 12.56 10.97 10.26
N VAL A 46 12.20 10.11 11.22
CA VAL A 46 11.69 8.76 10.96
C VAL A 46 10.36 8.81 10.21
N ALA A 47 9.44 9.69 10.64
CA ALA A 47 8.16 9.87 9.96
C ALA A 47 8.31 10.36 8.51
N VAL A 48 9.25 11.29 8.25
CA VAL A 48 9.60 11.73 6.89
C VAL A 48 10.14 10.56 6.06
N ALA A 49 10.99 9.69 6.62
CA ALA A 49 11.46 8.51 5.93
C ALA A 49 10.30 7.57 5.56
N MET A 50 9.37 7.30 6.49
CA MET A 50 8.19 6.47 6.22
C MET A 50 7.28 7.08 5.14
N HIS A 51 7.08 8.40 5.15
CA HIS A 51 6.32 9.09 4.10
C HIS A 51 6.99 8.95 2.72
N ARG A 52 8.31 9.12 2.64
CA ARG A 52 9.07 8.94 1.40
C ARG A 52 9.00 7.50 0.88
N ILE A 53 9.14 6.51 1.77
CA ILE A 53 9.01 5.09 1.41
C ILE A 53 7.60 4.83 0.89
N THR A 54 6.56 5.28 1.61
CA THR A 54 5.16 5.17 1.18
C THR A 54 4.97 5.67 -0.25
N GLY A 55 5.42 6.90 -0.55
CA GLY A 55 5.24 7.48 -1.89
C GLY A 55 6.10 6.84 -2.98
N ASN A 56 7.38 6.58 -2.71
CA ASN A 56 8.27 5.98 -3.71
C ASN A 56 7.88 4.55 -4.04
N TYR A 57 7.58 3.74 -3.02
CA TYR A 57 7.19 2.35 -3.21
C TYR A 57 5.81 2.25 -3.84
N ALA A 58 4.88 3.17 -3.53
CA ALA A 58 3.59 3.22 -4.23
C ALA A 58 3.72 3.48 -5.73
N LYS A 59 4.61 4.39 -6.15
CA LYS A 59 4.88 4.62 -7.58
C LYS A 59 5.46 3.36 -8.25
N LEU A 60 6.38 2.67 -7.58
CA LEU A 60 6.97 1.43 -8.09
C LEU A 60 5.98 0.25 -8.07
N ALA A 61 5.03 0.24 -7.14
CA ALA A 61 4.00 -0.78 -7.04
C ALA A 61 3.06 -0.83 -8.27
N ILE A 62 3.03 0.21 -9.11
CA ILE A 62 2.31 0.21 -10.40
C ILE A 62 2.81 -0.92 -11.32
N ILE A 63 4.04 -1.39 -11.14
CA ILE A 63 4.57 -2.57 -11.85
C ILE A 63 3.64 -3.79 -11.66
N VAL A 64 3.05 -3.95 -10.47
CA VAL A 64 2.18 -5.10 -10.15
C VAL A 64 0.96 -5.16 -11.06
N PRO A 65 0.06 -4.16 -11.10
CA PRO A 65 -1.10 -4.23 -12.00
C PRO A 65 -0.70 -4.25 -13.47
N VAL A 66 0.34 -3.52 -13.89
CA VAL A 66 0.79 -3.51 -15.30
C VAL A 66 1.22 -4.90 -15.74
N VAL A 67 2.14 -5.54 -15.00
CA VAL A 67 2.63 -6.87 -15.34
C VAL A 67 1.53 -7.93 -15.16
N GLY A 68 0.64 -7.75 -14.17
CA GLY A 68 -0.51 -8.64 -13.95
C GLY A 68 -1.48 -8.66 -15.13
N ILE A 69 -1.79 -7.48 -15.71
CA ILE A 69 -2.63 -7.37 -16.91
C ILE A 69 -1.97 -8.05 -18.11
N ILE A 70 -0.67 -7.84 -18.30
CA ILE A 70 0.09 -8.48 -19.38
C ILE A 70 0.04 -10.01 -19.23
N LEU A 71 0.30 -10.53 -18.03
CA LEU A 71 0.22 -11.97 -17.72
C LEU A 71 -1.17 -12.53 -17.99
N ALA A 72 -2.22 -11.89 -17.49
CA ALA A 72 -3.60 -12.34 -17.68
C ALA A 72 -4.02 -12.32 -19.16
N THR A 73 -3.51 -11.37 -19.94
CA THR A 73 -3.74 -11.31 -21.39
C THR A 73 -3.03 -12.46 -22.12
N ILE A 74 -1.74 -12.69 -21.83
CA ILE A 74 -0.96 -13.78 -22.45
C ILE A 74 -1.56 -15.15 -22.11
N GLN A 75 -2.06 -15.34 -20.88
CA GLN A 75 -2.67 -16.58 -20.44
C GLN A 75 -4.12 -16.75 -20.89
N GLY A 76 -4.74 -15.73 -21.52
CA GLY A 76 -6.14 -15.77 -21.93
C GLY A 76 -7.15 -15.74 -20.78
N ARG A 77 -6.76 -15.25 -19.60
CA ARG A 77 -7.54 -15.33 -18.34
C ARG A 77 -8.26 -14.03 -17.96
N MET A 78 -8.19 -12.99 -18.80
CA MET A 78 -8.74 -11.66 -18.48
C MET A 78 -10.22 -11.65 -18.05
N ASN A 79 -11.01 -12.64 -18.48
CA ASN A 79 -12.44 -12.75 -18.18
C ASN A 79 -12.73 -13.49 -16.86
N GLU A 80 -11.72 -13.94 -16.13
CA GLU A 80 -11.93 -14.67 -14.89
C GLU A 80 -12.33 -13.73 -13.74
N ILE A 81 -13.31 -14.18 -12.94
CA ILE A 81 -13.92 -13.39 -11.87
C ILE A 81 -12.87 -12.96 -10.83
N TRP A 82 -11.92 -13.84 -10.50
CA TRP A 82 -10.87 -13.51 -9.54
C TRP A 82 -9.88 -12.47 -10.07
N ILE A 83 -9.60 -12.43 -11.39
CA ILE A 83 -8.75 -11.39 -12.00
C ILE A 83 -9.47 -10.04 -11.93
N THR A 84 -10.74 -10.00 -12.33
CA THR A 84 -11.54 -8.77 -12.25
C THR A 84 -11.63 -8.25 -10.81
N SER A 85 -11.91 -9.14 -9.86
CA SER A 85 -11.97 -8.81 -8.43
C SER A 85 -10.63 -8.28 -7.90
N ALA A 86 -9.52 -8.92 -8.28
CA ALA A 86 -8.18 -8.49 -7.89
C ALA A 86 -7.80 -7.13 -8.49
N MET A 87 -8.17 -6.85 -9.75
CA MET A 87 -7.93 -5.55 -10.39
C MET A 87 -8.70 -4.44 -9.67
N ILE A 88 -9.99 -4.65 -9.39
CA ILE A 88 -10.82 -3.68 -8.66
C ILE A 88 -10.24 -3.42 -7.27
N THR A 89 -9.92 -4.49 -6.53
CA THR A 89 -9.35 -4.38 -5.18
C THR A 89 -8.01 -3.64 -5.20
N THR A 90 -7.16 -3.93 -6.20
CA THR A 90 -5.87 -3.24 -6.39
C THR A 90 -6.06 -1.75 -6.71
N ALA A 91 -7.04 -1.40 -7.55
CA ALA A 91 -7.36 -0.02 -7.86
C ALA A 91 -7.85 0.75 -6.61
N ILE A 92 -8.70 0.12 -5.80
CA ILE A 92 -9.17 0.70 -4.53
C ILE A 92 -8.00 0.89 -3.56
N ALA A 93 -7.13 -0.11 -3.39
CA ALA A 93 -5.96 -0.02 -2.51
C ALA A 93 -4.99 1.08 -2.96
N GLY A 94 -4.67 1.13 -4.26
CA GLY A 94 -3.82 2.16 -4.85
C GLY A 94 -4.41 3.56 -4.70
N GLY A 95 -5.72 3.71 -4.95
CA GLY A 95 -6.45 4.96 -4.77
C GLY A 95 -6.49 5.42 -3.32
N LEU A 96 -6.76 4.51 -2.38
CA LEU A 96 -6.71 4.77 -0.95
C LEU A 96 -5.33 5.31 -0.53
N LEU A 97 -4.26 4.67 -1.01
CA LEU A 97 -2.91 5.09 -0.67
C LEU A 97 -2.57 6.44 -1.30
N ALA A 98 -2.84 6.63 -2.60
CA ALA A 98 -2.45 7.82 -3.35
C ALA A 98 -3.26 9.07 -2.99
N VAL A 99 -4.57 8.91 -2.76
CA VAL A 99 -5.51 10.03 -2.57
C VAL A 99 -5.75 10.35 -1.10
N GLN A 100 -5.70 9.36 -0.21
CA GLN A 100 -5.97 9.58 1.21
C GLN A 100 -4.71 9.48 2.08
N ILE A 101 -4.06 8.32 2.11
CA ILE A 101 -2.97 8.05 3.06
C ILE A 101 -1.79 9.00 2.82
N HIS A 102 -1.25 9.04 1.59
CA HIS A 102 -0.05 9.81 1.30
C HIS A 102 -0.24 11.33 1.52
N PRO A 103 -1.34 11.97 1.08
CA PRO A 103 -1.60 13.38 1.38
C PRO A 103 -1.80 13.64 2.88
N MET A 104 -2.51 12.77 3.60
CA MET A 104 -2.71 12.93 5.04
C MET A 104 -1.41 12.78 5.84
N GLN A 105 -0.50 11.87 5.44
CA GLN A 105 0.84 11.80 6.02
C GLN A 105 1.60 13.11 5.84
N ARG A 106 1.56 13.70 4.63
CA ARG A 106 2.18 15.00 4.37
C ARG A 106 1.60 16.09 5.27
N GLN A 107 0.28 16.15 5.42
CA GLN A 107 -0.38 17.11 6.30
C GLN A 107 0.04 16.93 7.76
N ALA A 108 0.12 15.69 8.27
CA ALA A 108 0.59 15.41 9.63
C ALA A 108 2.04 15.86 9.88
N LEU A 109 2.89 15.88 8.85
CA LEU A 109 4.28 16.36 8.95
C LEU A 109 4.40 17.89 8.91
N VAL A 110 3.46 18.58 8.28
CA VAL A 110 3.44 20.05 8.12
C VAL A 110 2.73 20.70 9.30
N GLU A 111 1.56 20.18 9.66
CA GLU A 111 0.67 20.72 10.69
C GLU A 111 0.25 19.59 11.64
N PRO A 112 1.09 19.30 12.66
CA PRO A 112 0.78 18.30 13.68
C PRO A 112 -0.49 18.69 14.44
N ASP A 113 -1.42 17.74 14.58
CA ASP A 113 -2.64 17.91 15.37
C ASP A 113 -2.53 17.14 16.70
N ASP A 114 -3.64 17.04 17.43
CA ASP A 114 -3.74 16.26 18.68
C ASP A 114 -3.73 14.73 18.46
N GLY A 115 -3.24 14.27 17.31
CA GLY A 115 -3.16 12.86 16.94
C GLY A 115 -4.45 12.27 16.35
N LYS A 116 -5.50 13.07 16.12
CA LYS A 116 -6.74 12.60 15.45
C LYS A 116 -6.44 12.10 14.04
N ARG A 117 -5.65 12.85 13.26
CA ARG A 117 -5.22 12.44 11.92
C ARG A 117 -4.38 11.17 11.95
N LEU A 118 -3.53 11.01 12.96
CA LEU A 118 -2.71 9.81 13.12
C LEU A 118 -3.54 8.55 13.40
N ARG A 119 -4.59 8.65 14.23
CA ARG A 119 -5.54 7.54 14.45
C ARG A 119 -6.27 7.14 13.16
N MET A 120 -6.72 8.12 12.37
CA MET A 120 -7.32 7.87 11.06
C MET A 120 -6.31 7.18 10.12
N LEU A 121 -5.07 7.68 10.05
CA LEU A 121 -4.00 7.06 9.26
C LEU A 121 -3.73 5.61 9.67
N SER A 122 -3.72 5.28 10.97
CA SER A 122 -3.59 3.90 11.43
C SER A 122 -4.72 2.99 10.92
N MET A 123 -5.97 3.48 10.95
CA MET A 123 -7.11 2.73 10.44
C MET A 123 -7.03 2.55 8.91
N LEU A 124 -6.71 3.62 8.17
CA LEU A 124 -6.57 3.55 6.71
C LEU A 124 -5.41 2.63 6.30
N ALA A 125 -4.29 2.62 7.04
CA ALA A 125 -3.20 1.68 6.84
C ALA A 125 -3.65 0.23 7.06
N GLY A 126 -4.46 -0.02 8.10
CA GLY A 126 -5.08 -1.32 8.32
C GLY A 126 -5.97 -1.77 7.15
N ILE A 127 -6.85 -0.88 6.67
CA ILE A 127 -7.72 -1.16 5.51
C ILE A 127 -6.87 -1.43 4.25
N TYR A 128 -5.86 -0.61 3.99
CA TYR A 128 -4.92 -0.80 2.89
C TYR A 128 -4.24 -2.18 2.94
N ASN A 129 -3.76 -2.58 4.12
CA ASN A 129 -3.12 -3.89 4.31
C ASN A 129 -4.10 -5.05 4.12
N LEU A 130 -5.36 -4.90 4.55
CA LEU A 130 -6.41 -5.90 4.33
C LEU A 130 -6.76 -6.05 2.86
N LEU A 131 -6.91 -4.93 2.12
CA LEU A 131 -7.13 -4.95 0.68
C LEU A 131 -5.98 -5.65 -0.04
N TRP A 132 -4.74 -5.32 0.32
CA TRP A 132 -3.56 -6.00 -0.24
C TRP A 132 -3.57 -7.50 0.07
N THR A 133 -3.86 -7.89 1.32
CA THR A 133 -3.96 -9.29 1.72
C THR A 133 -5.03 -10.02 0.89
N ALA A 134 -6.19 -9.39 0.68
CA ALA A 134 -7.25 -9.95 -0.18
C ALA A 134 -6.77 -10.16 -1.62
N VAL A 135 -6.02 -9.21 -2.20
CA VAL A 135 -5.42 -9.37 -3.54
C VAL A 135 -4.50 -10.58 -3.59
N VAL A 136 -3.62 -10.75 -2.59
CA VAL A 136 -2.72 -11.91 -2.51
C VAL A 136 -3.50 -13.22 -2.41
N VAL A 137 -4.52 -13.28 -1.55
CA VAL A 137 -5.38 -14.46 -1.39
C VAL A 137 -6.08 -14.80 -2.70
N LEU A 138 -6.64 -13.80 -3.41
CA LEU A 138 -7.28 -14.01 -4.72
C LEU A 138 -6.29 -14.60 -5.74
N MET A 139 -5.04 -14.12 -5.76
CA MET A 139 -3.99 -14.59 -6.67
C MET A 139 -3.54 -16.04 -6.40
N ILE A 140 -3.64 -16.49 -5.14
CA ILE A 140 -3.27 -17.85 -4.70
C ILE A 140 -4.44 -18.82 -4.90
N VAL A 141 -5.62 -18.49 -4.36
CA VAL A 141 -6.78 -19.39 -4.35
C VAL A 141 -7.37 -19.56 -5.74
N ARG A 142 -7.36 -18.49 -6.56
CA ARG A 142 -7.90 -18.50 -7.94
C ARG A 142 -9.28 -19.17 -8.02
N PRO A 143 -10.28 -18.67 -7.27
CA PRO A 143 -11.59 -19.30 -7.20
C PRO A 143 -12.22 -19.40 -8.60
N GLY A 144 -12.70 -20.60 -8.94
CA GLY A 144 -13.25 -20.92 -10.27
C GLY A 144 -12.25 -21.51 -11.27
N GLY A 145 -11.03 -21.82 -10.83
CA GLY A 145 -10.06 -22.65 -11.57
C GLY A 145 -10.25 -24.15 -11.35
#